data_AF-A0A223ZH92-F1
#
_entry.id   AF-A0A223ZH92-F1
#
_cell.length_a   1.000
_cell.length_b   1.000
_cell.length_c   1.000
_cell.angle_alpha   90.00
_cell.angle_beta   90.00
_cell.angle_gamma   90.00
#
_symmetry.space_group_name_H-M   'P 1'
#
loop_
_entity.id
_entity.type
_entity.pdbx_description
1 polymer ?
#
loop_
_entity_poly.entity_id
_entity_poly.type
_entity_poly.pdbx_seq_one_letter_code
_entity_poly.pdbx_strand_id
1 'polypeptide(L)'
;MRKPYVILIGSASGIGKSTVASELARELSIKHLIETDFIREIVRGIIGPDYAPTLHRSSFDAYTALRDKERFQGNSMESLICAGFEDHASFVIPAIEKVIERAVADSDDVVIEGVHLLPGLINTEKFSENASIHFFVLAAEENVHKERFVKRAMEIKRGGKHLEYFRENRVIHDYLVRNAREHGVPVINNDDINCTIRRMLSFIRENCTEVTLQHPVERLGDVIDIIIKRHGGRIVDVSYPIPGFSQPLKREVNVYDPAEAERFVKRLNESPKRKRDLERLYTLSNNVHSHRICAPDPETLQEILRELEESGLVYHDEDGD
;
A
#
# COMPACT_ATOMS: atom_id res chain seq x y z
N MET A 1 13.83 -10.13 -22.43
CA MET A 1 12.45 -10.62 -22.15
C MET A 1 11.80 -9.66 -21.17
N ARG A 2 10.48 -9.47 -21.23
CA ARG A 2 9.75 -8.68 -20.24
C ARG A 2 9.82 -9.42 -18.90
N LYS A 3 10.07 -8.71 -17.79
CA LYS A 3 9.91 -9.28 -16.45
C LYS A 3 8.42 -9.55 -16.21
N PRO A 4 8.01 -10.73 -15.71
CA PRO A 4 6.63 -10.96 -15.30
C PRO A 4 6.27 -10.08 -14.10
N TYR A 5 5.01 -9.71 -13.99
CA TYR A 5 4.48 -9.05 -12.81
C TYR A 5 4.19 -10.06 -11.71
N VAL A 6 4.70 -9.81 -10.52
CA VAL A 6 4.28 -10.50 -9.29
C VAL A 6 3.68 -9.46 -8.37
N ILE A 7 2.36 -9.46 -8.26
CA ILE A 7 1.62 -8.48 -7.48
C ILE A 7 1.10 -9.15 -6.22
N LEU A 8 1.52 -8.66 -5.05
CA LEU A 8 1.12 -9.16 -3.74
C LEU A 8 0.17 -8.14 -3.09
N ILE A 9 -1.02 -8.58 -2.67
CA ILE A 9 -2.04 -7.71 -2.05
C ILE A 9 -2.41 -8.27 -0.67
N GLY A 10 -1.71 -7.77 0.35
CA GLY A 10 -1.90 -8.15 1.75
C GLY A 10 -2.98 -7.33 2.44
N SER A 11 -3.81 -7.96 3.28
CA SER A 11 -4.82 -7.25 4.07
C SER A 11 -5.53 -8.17 5.06
N ALA A 12 -6.04 -7.59 6.16
CA ALA A 12 -7.00 -8.25 7.03
C ALA A 12 -8.32 -8.58 6.30
N SER A 13 -9.12 -9.46 6.90
CA SER A 13 -10.44 -9.83 6.38
C SER A 13 -11.39 -8.63 6.40
N GLY A 14 -12.24 -8.49 5.37
CA GLY A 14 -13.26 -7.43 5.32
C GLY A 14 -12.78 -6.07 4.80
N ILE A 15 -11.55 -5.94 4.30
CA ILE A 15 -11.07 -4.66 3.73
C ILE A 15 -11.42 -4.49 2.25
N GLY A 16 -11.70 -5.58 1.52
CA GLY A 16 -12.03 -5.54 0.09
C GLY A 16 -10.95 -6.08 -0.85
N LYS A 17 -9.94 -6.78 -0.30
CA LYS A 17 -8.80 -7.35 -1.03
C LYS A 17 -9.15 -8.17 -2.27
N SER A 18 -10.12 -9.08 -2.19
CA SER A 18 -10.47 -9.99 -3.29
C SER A 18 -11.10 -9.22 -4.46
N THR A 19 -11.89 -8.19 -4.16
CA THR A 19 -12.48 -7.29 -5.17
C THR A 19 -11.40 -6.46 -5.86
N VAL A 20 -10.52 -5.82 -5.09
CA VAL A 20 -9.40 -5.04 -5.64
C VAL A 20 -8.45 -5.91 -6.47
N ALA A 21 -8.10 -7.10 -5.98
CA ALA A 21 -7.22 -8.03 -6.69
C ALA A 21 -7.82 -8.50 -8.02
N SER A 22 -9.12 -8.84 -8.03
CA SER A 22 -9.81 -9.24 -9.26
C SER A 22 -9.89 -8.11 -10.28
N GLU A 23 -10.16 -6.88 -9.83
CA GLU A 23 -10.25 -5.73 -10.73
C GLU A 23 -8.88 -5.32 -11.27
N LEU A 24 -7.84 -5.36 -10.44
CA LEU A 24 -6.47 -5.10 -10.88
C LEU A 24 -5.97 -6.15 -11.87
N ALA A 25 -6.25 -7.43 -11.61
CA ALA A 25 -5.91 -8.52 -12.52
C ALA A 25 -6.61 -8.34 -13.88
N ARG A 26 -7.89 -7.94 -13.88
CA ARG A 26 -8.64 -7.62 -15.10
C ARG A 26 -8.00 -6.48 -15.88
N GLU A 27 -7.68 -5.38 -15.21
CA GLU A 27 -7.09 -4.17 -15.79
C GLU A 27 -5.69 -4.42 -16.39
N LEU A 28 -4.91 -5.31 -15.77
CA LEU A 28 -3.59 -5.71 -16.26
C LEU A 28 -3.61 -6.95 -17.18
N SER A 29 -4.80 -7.51 -17.46
CA SER A 29 -4.98 -8.76 -18.23
C SER A 29 -4.20 -9.95 -17.65
N ILE A 30 -4.05 -10.01 -16.33
CA ILE A 30 -3.37 -11.08 -15.61
C ILE A 30 -4.36 -12.23 -15.35
N LYS A 31 -4.00 -13.43 -15.82
CA LYS A 31 -4.87 -14.61 -15.71
C LYS A 31 -4.75 -15.32 -14.37
N HIS A 32 -3.57 -15.27 -13.74
CA HIS A 32 -3.30 -16.01 -12.51
C HIS A 32 -3.61 -15.14 -11.30
N LEU A 33 -4.79 -15.35 -10.70
CA LEU A 33 -5.18 -14.76 -9.42
C LEU A 33 -5.25 -15.86 -8.36
N ILE A 34 -4.45 -15.75 -7.31
CA ILE A 34 -4.27 -16.81 -6.30
C ILE A 34 -4.60 -16.25 -4.91
N GLU A 35 -5.56 -16.86 -4.23
CA GLU A 35 -5.87 -16.52 -2.83
C GLU A 35 -5.00 -17.37 -1.89
N THR A 36 -4.31 -16.72 -0.96
CA THR A 36 -3.47 -17.42 0.03
C THR A 36 -4.26 -18.34 0.97
N ASP A 37 -5.57 -18.12 1.12
CA ASP A 37 -6.45 -19.03 1.85
C ASP A 37 -6.51 -20.42 1.17
N PHE A 38 -6.48 -20.51 -0.17
CA PHE A 38 -6.40 -21.82 -0.86
C PHE A 38 -5.05 -22.50 -0.62
N ILE A 39 -3.96 -21.74 -0.63
CA ILE A 39 -2.63 -22.26 -0.29
C ILE A 39 -2.64 -22.80 1.15
N ARG A 40 -3.25 -22.07 2.09
CA ARG A 40 -3.41 -22.53 3.48
C ARG A 40 -4.15 -23.86 3.54
N GLU A 41 -5.26 -24.04 2.82
CA GLU A 41 -6.00 -25.31 2.85
C GLU A 41 -5.16 -26.49 2.33
N ILE A 42 -4.30 -26.27 1.35
CA ILE A 42 -3.34 -27.30 0.89
C ILE A 42 -2.35 -27.63 2.01
N VAL A 43 -1.75 -26.62 2.64
CA VAL A 43 -0.78 -26.82 3.75
C VAL A 43 -1.46 -27.51 4.94
N ARG A 44 -2.73 -27.19 5.25
CA ARG A 44 -3.53 -27.86 6.29
C ARG A 44 -3.76 -29.35 6.03
N GLY A 45 -3.87 -29.74 4.76
CA GLY A 45 -3.97 -31.15 4.38
C GLY A 45 -2.68 -31.93 4.61
N ILE A 46 -1.53 -31.24 4.67
CA ILE A 46 -0.20 -31.84 4.85
C ILE A 46 0.21 -31.84 6.33
N ILE A 47 -0.01 -30.73 7.04
CA ILE A 47 0.40 -30.55 8.43
C ILE A 47 -0.82 -30.63 9.34
N GLY A 48 -0.89 -31.69 10.15
CA GLY A 48 -1.99 -31.90 11.09
C GLY A 48 -2.06 -30.86 12.23
N PRO A 49 -3.23 -30.68 12.86
CA PRO A 49 -3.44 -29.71 13.94
C PRO A 49 -2.58 -29.98 15.18
N ASP A 50 -2.18 -31.24 15.38
CA ASP A 50 -1.27 -31.63 16.47
C ASP A 50 0.16 -31.13 16.27
N TYR A 51 0.51 -30.65 15.08
CA TYR A 51 1.82 -30.06 14.76
C TYR A 51 1.73 -28.55 14.56
N ALA A 52 0.77 -28.08 13.75
CA ALA A 52 0.55 -26.66 13.47
C ALA A 52 -0.87 -26.21 13.90
N PRO A 53 -1.16 -26.09 15.20
CA PRO A 53 -2.52 -25.83 15.69
C PRO A 53 -3.09 -24.46 15.24
N THR A 54 -2.24 -23.44 15.07
CA THR A 54 -2.61 -22.10 14.59
C THR A 54 -3.00 -22.09 13.12
N LEU A 55 -2.38 -22.92 12.28
CA LEU A 55 -2.70 -23.10 10.86
C LEU A 55 -4.15 -23.57 10.64
N HIS A 56 -4.72 -24.30 11.62
CA HIS A 56 -6.09 -24.82 11.56
C HIS A 56 -7.15 -23.89 12.17
N ARG A 57 -6.77 -22.66 12.51
CA ARG A 57 -7.66 -21.58 12.92
C ARG A 57 -7.82 -20.55 11.81
N SER A 58 -8.75 -19.61 11.97
CA SER A 58 -8.73 -18.38 11.18
C SER A 58 -7.60 -17.47 11.67
N SER A 59 -7.17 -16.52 10.84
CA SER A 59 -6.07 -15.61 11.20
C SER A 59 -6.33 -14.84 12.50
N PHE A 60 -7.58 -14.37 12.72
CA PHE A 60 -7.99 -13.59 13.89
C PHE A 60 -8.26 -14.42 15.15
N ASP A 61 -8.39 -15.75 15.08
CA ASP A 61 -8.51 -16.62 16.26
C ASP A 61 -7.33 -17.57 16.45
N ALA A 62 -6.28 -17.47 15.61
CA ALA A 62 -5.07 -18.28 15.68
C ALA A 62 -4.36 -18.20 17.04
N TYR A 63 -4.36 -17.03 17.68
CA TYR A 63 -3.78 -16.82 19.01
C TYR A 63 -4.39 -17.73 20.09
N THR A 64 -5.62 -18.22 19.89
CA THR A 64 -6.26 -19.18 20.80
C THR A 64 -5.65 -20.57 20.74
N ALA A 65 -4.83 -20.86 19.72
CA ALA A 65 -4.19 -22.14 19.48
C ALA A 65 -2.65 -22.07 19.55
N LEU A 66 -2.09 -20.89 19.82
CA LEU A 66 -0.65 -20.71 20.04
C LEU A 66 -0.17 -21.59 21.21
N ARG A 67 0.97 -22.26 21.08
CA ARG A 67 1.49 -23.16 22.14
C ARG A 67 2.13 -22.38 23.28
N ASP A 68 2.97 -21.41 22.95
CA ASP A 68 3.80 -20.69 23.91
C ASP A 68 3.11 -19.43 24.47
N LYS A 69 1.80 -19.50 24.74
CA LYS A 69 1.02 -18.35 25.26
C LYS A 69 1.57 -17.80 26.56
N GLU A 70 2.22 -18.65 27.35
CA GLU A 70 2.81 -18.28 28.63
C GLU A 70 3.86 -17.17 28.51
N ARG A 71 4.56 -17.11 27.36
CA ARG A 71 5.54 -16.04 27.07
C ARG A 71 4.91 -14.65 26.95
N PHE A 72 3.59 -14.58 26.80
CA PHE A 72 2.82 -13.35 26.71
C PHE A 72 2.08 -13.04 28.01
N GLN A 73 2.33 -13.77 29.11
CA GLN A 73 1.79 -13.43 30.42
C GLN A 73 2.35 -12.07 30.86
N GLY A 74 1.47 -11.08 31.05
CA GLY A 74 1.83 -9.70 31.36
C GLY A 74 1.93 -8.77 30.14
N ASN A 75 1.85 -9.31 28.92
CA ASN A 75 1.80 -8.51 27.68
C ASN A 75 0.35 -8.10 27.36
N SER A 76 0.20 -7.14 26.45
CA SER A 76 -1.13 -6.78 25.93
C SER A 76 -1.75 -7.95 25.16
N MET A 77 -3.09 -8.04 25.19
CA MET A 77 -3.85 -8.99 24.37
C MET A 77 -3.49 -8.84 22.88
N GLU A 78 -3.22 -7.62 22.43
CA GLU A 78 -2.81 -7.33 21.05
C GLU A 78 -1.52 -8.05 20.67
N SER A 79 -0.54 -8.12 21.58
CA SER A 79 0.73 -8.82 21.34
C SER A 79 0.50 -10.31 21.13
N LEU A 80 -0.39 -10.92 21.92
CA LEU A 80 -0.75 -12.33 21.78
C LEU A 80 -1.50 -12.59 20.46
N ILE A 81 -2.41 -11.69 20.05
CA ILE A 81 -3.11 -11.76 18.76
C ILE A 81 -2.11 -11.71 17.60
N CYS A 82 -1.20 -10.74 17.62
CA CYS A 82 -0.18 -10.59 16.58
C CYS A 82 0.72 -11.83 16.50
N ALA A 83 1.21 -12.35 17.64
CA ALA A 83 2.03 -13.55 17.66
C ALA A 83 1.30 -14.80 17.11
N GLY A 84 0.03 -14.97 17.46
CA GLY A 84 -0.79 -16.04 16.91
C GLY A 84 -0.99 -15.92 15.39
N PHE A 85 -1.14 -14.68 14.90
CA PHE A 85 -1.27 -14.39 13.48
C PHE A 85 0.05 -14.60 12.71
N GLU A 86 1.18 -14.17 13.26
CA GLU A 86 2.52 -14.43 12.70
C GLU A 86 2.80 -15.93 12.59
N ASP A 87 2.54 -16.69 13.67
CA ASP A 87 2.70 -18.14 13.69
C ASP A 87 1.80 -18.79 12.62
N HIS A 88 0.53 -18.38 12.52
CA HIS A 88 -0.39 -18.81 11.48
C HIS A 88 0.12 -18.54 10.05
N ALA A 89 0.64 -17.33 9.78
CA ALA A 89 1.16 -16.95 8.48
C ALA A 89 2.47 -17.68 8.14
N SER A 90 3.32 -17.94 9.14
CA SER A 90 4.65 -18.57 8.96
C SER A 90 4.58 -19.95 8.30
N PHE A 91 3.49 -20.70 8.52
CA PHE A 91 3.28 -22.01 7.88
C PHE A 91 2.93 -21.89 6.39
N VAL A 92 2.35 -20.78 5.96
CA VAL A 92 1.82 -20.59 4.60
C VAL A 92 2.82 -19.88 3.69
N ILE A 93 3.62 -18.95 4.24
CA ILE A 93 4.58 -18.14 3.50
C ILE A 93 5.55 -18.96 2.65
N PRO A 94 6.16 -20.07 3.12
CA PRO A 94 7.05 -20.88 2.26
C PRO A 94 6.36 -21.42 1.01
N ALA A 95 5.07 -21.76 1.10
CA ALA A 95 4.29 -22.19 -0.05
C ALA A 95 3.96 -21.04 -1.00
N ILE A 96 3.70 -19.83 -0.47
CA ILE A 96 3.53 -18.61 -1.28
C ILE A 96 4.81 -18.32 -2.06
N GLU A 97 5.97 -18.37 -1.43
CA GLU A 97 7.26 -18.15 -2.11
C GLU A 97 7.52 -19.16 -3.21
N LYS A 98 7.07 -20.42 -3.05
CA LYS A 98 7.14 -21.44 -4.11
C LYS A 98 6.23 -21.15 -5.28
N VAL A 99 5.05 -20.58 -5.05
CA VAL A 99 4.16 -20.11 -6.11
C VAL A 99 4.80 -18.95 -6.87
N ILE A 100 5.41 -17.99 -6.17
CA ILE A 100 6.16 -16.89 -6.80
C ILE A 100 7.31 -17.44 -7.63
N GLU A 101 8.14 -18.32 -7.06
CA GLU A 101 9.28 -18.95 -7.76
C GLU A 101 8.84 -19.64 -9.05
N ARG A 102 7.70 -20.34 -9.02
CA ARG A 102 7.14 -20.99 -10.20
C ARG A 102 6.67 -20.00 -11.26
N ALA A 103 5.92 -18.97 -10.87
CA ALA A 103 5.44 -17.94 -11.80
C ALA A 103 6.60 -17.20 -12.47
N VAL A 104 7.65 -16.87 -11.72
CA VAL A 104 8.86 -16.24 -12.25
C VAL A 104 9.58 -17.16 -13.23
N ALA A 105 9.74 -18.45 -12.91
CA ALA A 105 10.39 -19.41 -13.79
C ALA A 105 9.63 -19.61 -15.11
N ASP A 106 8.29 -19.61 -15.06
CA ASP A 106 7.43 -19.77 -16.23
C ASP A 106 7.20 -18.44 -16.99
N SER A 107 7.70 -17.31 -16.47
CA SER A 107 7.45 -15.95 -16.98
C SER A 107 5.96 -15.56 -17.01
N ASP A 108 5.19 -16.07 -16.05
CA ASP A 108 3.77 -15.79 -15.89
C ASP A 108 3.52 -14.59 -14.97
N ASP A 109 2.63 -13.69 -15.39
CA ASP A 109 2.12 -12.65 -14.50
C ASP A 109 1.17 -13.28 -13.47
N VAL A 110 1.31 -12.88 -12.20
CA VAL A 110 0.49 -13.39 -11.10
C VAL A 110 0.09 -12.29 -10.12
N VAL A 111 -1.17 -12.33 -9.68
CA VAL A 111 -1.67 -11.60 -8.53
C VAL A 111 -1.92 -12.60 -7.40
N ILE A 112 -1.28 -12.39 -6.25
CA ILE A 112 -1.49 -13.18 -5.04
C ILE A 112 -2.13 -12.27 -3.99
N GLU A 113 -3.25 -12.69 -3.43
CA GLU A 113 -4.00 -11.92 -2.45
C GLU A 113 -4.21 -12.70 -1.15
N GLY A 114 -4.16 -12.01 -0.01
CA GLY A 114 -4.72 -12.53 1.23
C GLY A 114 -4.00 -12.11 2.49
N VAL A 115 -4.47 -12.62 3.62
CA VAL A 115 -4.03 -12.17 4.94
C VAL A 115 -2.64 -12.66 5.31
N HIS A 116 -2.16 -13.76 4.71
CA HIS A 116 -0.84 -14.33 4.99
C HIS A 116 0.32 -13.56 4.35
N LEU A 117 0.02 -12.53 3.54
CA LEU A 117 1.02 -11.66 2.93
C LEU A 117 1.50 -10.63 3.94
N LEU A 118 2.44 -11.03 4.80
CA LEU A 118 3.00 -10.20 5.86
C LEU A 118 4.32 -9.55 5.41
N PRO A 119 4.38 -8.21 5.31
CA PRO A 119 5.64 -7.50 5.08
C PRO A 119 6.70 -7.86 6.12
N GLY A 120 7.95 -8.06 5.68
CA GLY A 120 9.06 -8.49 6.53
C GLY A 120 9.27 -10.00 6.61
N LEU A 121 8.24 -10.82 6.38
CA LEU A 121 8.39 -12.28 6.36
C LEU A 121 8.47 -12.89 4.95
N ILE A 122 8.01 -12.17 3.92
CA ILE A 122 8.13 -12.60 2.52
C ILE A 122 9.40 -11.99 1.94
N ASN A 123 10.30 -12.82 1.41
CA ASN A 123 11.52 -12.35 0.78
C ASN A 123 11.26 -11.95 -0.68
N THR A 124 10.74 -10.74 -0.89
CA THR A 124 10.49 -10.19 -2.23
C THR A 124 11.77 -9.87 -3.00
N GLU A 125 12.83 -9.46 -2.32
CA GLU A 125 14.12 -9.11 -2.92
C GLU A 125 14.73 -10.26 -3.72
N LYS A 126 14.56 -11.50 -3.24
CA LYS A 126 14.96 -12.75 -3.91
C LYS A 126 14.49 -12.83 -5.36
N PHE A 127 13.36 -12.20 -5.71
CA PHE A 127 12.74 -12.31 -7.02
C PHE A 127 12.90 -11.05 -7.89
N SER A 128 13.42 -9.96 -7.34
CA SER A 128 13.48 -8.64 -7.98
C SER A 128 14.35 -8.57 -9.24
N GLU A 129 15.39 -9.42 -9.33
CA GLU A 129 16.24 -9.50 -10.52
C GLU A 129 15.48 -10.05 -11.74
N ASN A 130 14.54 -10.97 -11.53
CA ASN A 130 13.88 -11.71 -12.59
C ASN A 130 12.41 -11.33 -12.81
N ALA A 131 11.78 -10.62 -11.87
CA ALA A 131 10.38 -10.22 -11.93
C ALA A 131 10.15 -8.78 -11.44
N SER A 132 9.06 -8.18 -11.89
CA SER A 132 8.59 -6.88 -11.38
C SER A 132 7.69 -7.13 -10.18
N ILE A 133 8.24 -6.99 -8.98
CA ILE A 133 7.53 -7.27 -7.74
C ILE A 133 6.82 -6.02 -7.25
N HIS A 134 5.51 -6.08 -7.04
CA HIS A 134 4.73 -5.01 -6.44
C HIS A 134 3.97 -5.55 -5.23
N PHE A 135 4.34 -5.12 -4.03
CA PHE A 135 3.68 -5.53 -2.79
C PHE A 135 2.90 -4.34 -2.24
N PHE A 136 1.61 -4.54 -1.97
CA PHE A 136 0.72 -3.56 -1.36
C PHE A 136 0.06 -4.14 -0.13
N VAL A 137 -0.20 -3.29 0.87
CA VAL A 137 -1.14 -3.59 1.96
C VAL A 137 -2.36 -2.69 1.82
N LEU A 138 -3.55 -3.27 1.76
CA LEU A 138 -4.79 -2.49 1.77
C LEU A 138 -5.20 -2.16 3.20
N ALA A 139 -5.69 -0.94 3.38
CA ALA A 139 -6.19 -0.45 4.65
C ALA A 139 -7.61 0.11 4.52
N ALA A 140 -8.31 0.24 5.64
CA ALA A 140 -9.56 0.97 5.73
C ALA A 140 -9.73 1.58 7.13
N GLU A 141 -10.51 2.65 7.20
CA GLU A 141 -10.97 3.21 8.46
C GLU A 141 -11.84 2.20 9.22
N GLU A 142 -11.79 2.25 10.56
CA GLU A 142 -12.37 1.21 11.43
C GLU A 142 -13.87 1.00 11.18
N ASN A 143 -14.64 2.07 11.02
CA ASN A 143 -16.08 1.98 10.77
C ASN A 143 -16.39 1.27 9.45
N VAL A 144 -15.68 1.65 8.38
CA VAL A 144 -15.82 1.03 7.05
C VAL A 144 -15.40 -0.44 7.10
N HIS A 145 -14.29 -0.73 7.78
CA HIS A 145 -13.81 -2.09 7.99
C HIS A 145 -14.85 -2.94 8.73
N LYS A 146 -15.44 -2.40 9.81
CA LYS A 146 -16.48 -3.07 10.60
C LYS A 146 -17.71 -3.39 9.75
N GLU A 147 -18.24 -2.41 9.04
CA GLU A 147 -19.41 -2.60 8.18
C GLU A 147 -19.18 -3.70 7.14
N ARG A 148 -18.04 -3.65 6.44
CA ARG A 148 -17.66 -4.67 5.45
C ARG A 148 -17.45 -6.04 6.07
N PHE A 149 -16.85 -6.12 7.26
CA PHE A 149 -16.64 -7.36 7.99
C PHE A 149 -17.97 -8.01 8.39
N VAL A 150 -18.91 -7.21 8.91
CA VAL A 150 -20.27 -7.67 9.27
C VAL A 150 -21.01 -8.16 8.03
N LYS A 151 -20.99 -7.39 6.93
CA LYS A 151 -21.63 -7.77 5.67
C LYS A 151 -21.12 -9.12 5.16
N ARG A 152 -19.80 -9.30 5.14
CA ARG A 152 -19.15 -10.56 4.74
C ARG A 152 -19.57 -11.74 5.64
N ALA A 153 -19.68 -11.53 6.95
CA ALA A 153 -20.12 -12.57 7.89
C ALA A 153 -21.54 -13.06 7.57
N MET A 154 -22.44 -12.12 7.25
CA MET A 154 -23.84 -12.43 6.87
C MET A 154 -23.92 -13.21 5.56
N GLU A 155 -23.14 -12.81 4.53
CA GLU A 155 -23.12 -13.46 3.22
C GLU A 155 -22.63 -14.92 3.28
N ILE A 156 -21.62 -15.20 4.11
CA ILE A 156 -21.01 -16.54 4.23
C ILE A 156 -21.83 -17.45 5.18
N LYS A 157 -22.95 -16.97 5.75
CA LYS A 157 -23.74 -17.68 6.79
C LYS A 157 -22.89 -18.17 7.97
N ARG A 158 -21.75 -17.52 8.26
CA ARG A 158 -20.96 -17.79 9.45
C ARG A 158 -21.68 -17.14 10.62
N GLY A 159 -22.25 -17.95 11.53
CA GLY A 159 -23.11 -17.50 12.62
C GLY A 159 -22.46 -16.49 13.60
N GLY A 160 -23.22 -16.08 14.61
CA GLY A 160 -22.92 -14.93 15.49
C GLY A 160 -21.50 -14.85 16.09
N LYS A 161 -20.84 -15.98 16.38
CA LYS A 161 -19.46 -16.01 16.92
C LYS A 161 -18.43 -15.33 16.01
N HIS A 162 -18.65 -15.27 14.69
CA HIS A 162 -17.69 -14.62 13.78
C HIS A 162 -17.67 -13.10 13.96
N LEU A 163 -18.79 -12.49 14.37
CA LEU A 163 -18.91 -11.06 14.63
C LEU A 163 -18.17 -10.61 15.89
N GLU A 164 -17.98 -11.53 16.85
CA GLU A 164 -17.26 -11.27 18.10
C GLU A 164 -15.77 -11.00 17.87
N TYR A 165 -15.21 -11.48 16.75
CA TYR A 165 -13.78 -11.35 16.42
C TYR A 165 -13.37 -10.08 15.67
N PHE A 166 -14.27 -9.08 15.56
CA PHE A 166 -13.92 -7.85 14.84
C PHE A 166 -12.70 -7.15 15.47
N ARG A 167 -12.62 -7.13 16.81
CA ARG A 167 -11.51 -6.50 17.52
C ARG A 167 -10.17 -7.15 17.17
N GLU A 168 -10.11 -8.47 17.18
CA GLU A 168 -8.93 -9.27 16.82
C GLU A 168 -8.54 -9.04 15.36
N ASN A 169 -9.53 -9.03 14.46
CA ASN A 169 -9.30 -8.75 13.04
C ASN A 169 -8.82 -7.30 12.80
N ARG A 170 -9.26 -6.35 13.63
CA ARG A 170 -8.76 -4.96 13.60
C ARG A 170 -7.32 -4.86 14.10
N VAL A 171 -6.97 -5.58 15.16
CA VAL A 171 -5.57 -5.68 15.63
C VAL A 171 -4.65 -6.21 14.52
N ILE A 172 -5.09 -7.25 13.79
CA ILE A 172 -4.34 -7.79 12.64
C ILE A 172 -4.22 -6.76 11.51
N HIS A 173 -5.28 -6.02 11.21
CA HIS A 173 -5.23 -4.92 10.24
C HIS A 173 -4.16 -3.89 10.63
N ASP A 174 -4.22 -3.37 11.85
CA ASP A 174 -3.30 -2.33 12.31
C ASP A 174 -1.86 -2.86 12.42
N TYR A 175 -1.69 -4.14 12.71
CA TYR A 175 -0.41 -4.83 12.67
C TYR A 175 0.17 -4.94 11.24
N LEU A 176 -0.64 -5.31 10.25
CA LEU A 176 -0.22 -5.37 8.83
C LEU A 176 0.15 -3.98 8.30
N VAL A 177 -0.64 -2.95 8.62
CA VAL A 177 -0.37 -1.56 8.21
C VAL A 177 0.93 -1.04 8.83
N ARG A 178 1.20 -1.35 10.10
CA ARG A 178 2.47 -0.98 10.75
C ARG A 178 3.66 -1.68 10.11
N ASN A 179 3.58 -3.00 9.93
CA ASN A 179 4.64 -3.77 9.29
C ASN A 179 4.91 -3.30 7.86
N ALA A 180 3.87 -2.95 7.10
CA ALA A 180 4.03 -2.42 5.76
C ALA A 180 4.85 -1.14 5.75
N ARG A 181 4.54 -0.19 6.64
CA ARG A 181 5.29 1.06 6.78
C ARG A 181 6.74 0.83 7.21
N GLU A 182 6.97 -0.06 8.17
CA GLU A 182 8.31 -0.40 8.66
C GLU A 182 9.20 -1.02 7.56
N HIS A 183 8.60 -1.76 6.63
CA HIS A 183 9.30 -2.42 5.53
C HIS A 183 9.18 -1.68 4.18
N GLY A 184 8.70 -0.42 4.18
CA GLY A 184 8.59 0.39 2.95
C GLY A 184 7.56 -0.11 1.93
N VAL A 185 6.65 -1.00 2.33
CA VAL A 185 5.55 -1.50 1.50
C VAL A 185 4.41 -0.48 1.47
N PRO A 186 3.96 -0.01 0.29
CA PRO A 186 2.87 0.95 0.19
C PRO A 186 1.57 0.49 0.85
N VAL A 187 0.94 1.37 1.63
CA VAL A 187 -0.36 1.14 2.26
C VAL A 187 -1.42 1.93 1.53
N ILE A 188 -2.36 1.26 0.85
CA ILE A 188 -3.39 1.91 0.05
C ILE A 188 -4.74 1.85 0.79
N ASN A 189 -5.30 3.01 1.14
CA ASN A 189 -6.65 3.07 1.73
C ASN A 189 -7.71 2.74 0.69
N ASN A 190 -8.51 1.70 0.95
CA ASN A 190 -9.53 1.20 0.05
C ASN A 190 -10.92 1.77 0.36
N ASP A 191 -11.13 3.05 0.10
CA ASP A 191 -12.43 3.70 0.27
C ASP A 191 -13.30 3.53 -1.00
N ASP A 192 -12.72 3.85 -2.16
CA ASP A 192 -13.28 3.62 -3.48
C ASP A 192 -12.38 2.69 -4.30
N ILE A 193 -12.97 1.75 -5.02
CA ILE A 193 -12.25 0.71 -5.77
C ILE A 193 -11.48 1.34 -6.94
N ASN A 194 -12.10 2.23 -7.72
CA ASN A 194 -11.46 2.82 -8.89
C ASN A 194 -10.25 3.67 -8.49
N CYS A 195 -10.40 4.49 -7.45
CA CYS A 195 -9.29 5.27 -6.90
C CYS A 195 -8.18 4.38 -6.35
N THR A 196 -8.52 3.24 -5.75
CA THR A 196 -7.53 2.26 -5.25
C THR A 196 -6.75 1.63 -6.40
N ILE A 197 -7.43 1.19 -7.47
CA ILE A 197 -6.81 0.62 -8.66
C ILE A 197 -5.89 1.64 -9.33
N ARG A 198 -6.36 2.87 -9.58
CA ARG A 198 -5.54 3.95 -10.15
C ARG A 198 -4.25 4.17 -9.37
N ARG A 199 -4.35 4.30 -8.04
CA ARG A 199 -3.17 4.46 -7.18
C ARG A 199 -2.21 3.28 -7.31
N MET A 200 -2.70 2.04 -7.25
CA MET A 200 -1.84 0.85 -7.44
C MET A 200 -1.18 0.82 -8.81
N LEU A 201 -1.89 1.19 -9.88
CA LEU A 201 -1.33 1.28 -11.24
C LEU A 201 -0.23 2.34 -11.36
N SER A 202 -0.33 3.46 -10.62
CA SER A 202 0.74 4.48 -10.59
C SER A 202 2.07 3.96 -10.02
N PHE A 203 2.03 2.88 -9.22
CA PHE A 203 3.21 2.15 -8.76
C PHE A 203 3.63 1.07 -9.75
N ILE A 204 2.68 0.39 -10.40
CA ILE A 204 2.97 -0.76 -11.26
C ILE A 204 3.53 -0.34 -12.61
N ARG A 205 2.89 0.65 -13.26
CA ARG A 205 3.24 1.07 -14.63
C ARG A 205 4.33 2.12 -14.67
N GLU A 206 4.59 2.83 -13.57
CA GLU A 206 5.61 3.88 -13.44
C GLU A 206 5.61 4.91 -14.60
N ASN A 207 4.42 5.29 -15.08
CA ASN A 207 4.27 6.36 -16.07
C ASN A 207 4.58 7.71 -15.40
N CYS A 208 5.87 8.07 -15.38
CA CYS A 208 6.35 9.21 -14.64
C CYS A 208 6.93 10.30 -15.55
N THR A 209 6.78 11.55 -15.13
CA THR A 209 7.45 12.71 -15.73
C THR A 209 8.01 13.60 -14.63
N GLU A 210 9.00 14.39 -14.98
CA GLU A 210 9.39 15.54 -14.17
C GLU A 210 8.53 16.74 -14.58
N VAL A 211 8.04 17.49 -13.59
CA VAL A 211 7.33 18.75 -13.80
C VAL A 211 7.88 19.79 -12.84
N THR A 212 8.22 20.96 -13.36
CA THR A 212 8.67 22.09 -12.54
C THR A 212 7.47 22.98 -12.25
N LEU A 213 7.23 23.24 -10.97
CA LEU A 213 6.12 24.05 -10.50
C LEU A 213 6.66 25.27 -9.78
N GLN A 214 5.96 26.40 -9.90
CA GLN A 214 6.24 27.61 -9.14
C GLN A 214 5.02 28.03 -8.33
N HIS A 215 5.07 27.81 -7.01
CA HIS A 215 3.96 28.21 -6.13
C HIS A 215 4.40 28.33 -4.66
N PRO A 216 3.74 29.20 -3.87
CA PRO A 216 4.00 29.27 -2.44
C PRO A 216 3.35 28.09 -1.70
N VAL A 217 3.69 27.91 -0.42
CA VAL A 217 3.24 26.77 0.41
C VAL A 217 1.71 26.70 0.53
N GLU A 218 1.02 27.84 0.48
CA GLU A 218 -0.44 27.96 0.54
C GLU A 218 -1.13 27.18 -0.59
N ARG A 219 -0.51 27.11 -1.77
CA ARG A 219 -1.03 26.41 -2.95
C ARG A 219 -0.63 24.93 -3.02
N LEU A 220 0.08 24.41 -2.02
CA LEU A 220 0.44 23.00 -1.98
C LEU A 220 -0.79 22.08 -1.96
N GLY A 221 -1.89 22.55 -1.37
CA GLY A 221 -3.17 21.84 -1.40
C GLY A 221 -3.70 21.62 -2.82
N ASP A 222 -3.57 22.62 -3.71
CA ASP A 222 -4.02 22.54 -5.11
C ASP A 222 -3.25 21.46 -5.87
N VAL A 223 -1.93 21.42 -5.69
CA VAL A 223 -1.05 20.42 -6.34
C VAL A 223 -1.39 19.00 -5.90
N ILE A 224 -1.59 18.81 -4.60
CA ILE A 224 -1.99 17.51 -4.02
C ILE A 224 -3.37 17.10 -4.55
N ASP A 225 -4.32 18.03 -4.60
CA ASP A 225 -5.68 17.76 -5.07
C ASP A 225 -5.68 17.31 -6.54
N ILE A 226 -5.00 18.05 -7.41
CA ILE A 226 -4.88 17.73 -8.83
C ILE A 226 -4.20 16.38 -9.03
N ILE A 227 -2.97 16.21 -8.53
CA ILE A 227 -2.16 15.02 -8.84
C ILE A 227 -2.77 13.76 -8.20
N ILE A 228 -3.12 13.83 -6.91
CA ILE A 228 -3.41 12.64 -6.11
C ILE A 228 -4.92 12.40 -6.02
N LYS A 229 -5.69 13.41 -5.59
CA LYS A 229 -7.10 13.21 -5.24
C LYS A 229 -8.00 13.05 -6.45
N ARG A 230 -7.81 13.85 -7.50
CA ARG A 230 -8.60 13.79 -8.74
C ARG A 230 -8.15 12.67 -9.66
N HIS A 231 -6.83 12.51 -9.80
CA HIS A 231 -6.24 11.67 -10.84
C HIS A 231 -5.64 10.36 -10.34
N GLY A 232 -5.48 10.18 -9.03
CA GLY A 232 -4.90 8.95 -8.47
C GLY A 232 -3.41 8.79 -8.80
N GLY A 233 -2.72 9.89 -9.09
CA GLY A 233 -1.29 9.95 -9.28
C GLY A 233 -0.51 9.97 -7.97
N ARG A 234 0.81 10.06 -8.10
CA ARG A 234 1.78 9.99 -7.01
C ARG A 234 2.87 11.02 -7.20
N ILE A 235 3.27 11.69 -6.14
CA ILE A 235 4.45 12.56 -6.08
C ILE A 235 5.59 11.74 -5.48
N VAL A 236 6.58 11.38 -6.29
CA VAL A 236 7.70 10.50 -5.89
C VAL A 236 8.71 11.27 -5.07
N ASP A 237 9.18 12.38 -5.62
CA ASP A 237 10.21 13.22 -5.03
C ASP A 237 9.92 14.69 -5.32
N VAL A 238 10.60 15.55 -4.57
CA VAL A 238 10.65 16.99 -4.79
C VAL A 238 12.11 17.45 -4.77
N SER A 239 12.46 18.31 -5.71
CA SER A 239 13.80 18.87 -5.88
C SER A 239 13.72 20.40 -5.86
N TYR A 240 14.47 21.02 -4.95
CA TYR A 240 14.53 22.47 -4.80
C TYR A 240 15.84 23.01 -5.40
N PRO A 241 15.82 23.69 -6.56
CA PRO A 241 16.99 24.40 -7.05
C PRO A 241 17.28 25.60 -6.14
N ILE A 242 18.43 25.58 -5.46
CA ILE A 242 18.84 26.67 -4.56
C ILE A 242 19.97 27.46 -5.26
N PRO A 243 19.78 28.76 -5.55
CA PRO A 243 20.81 29.58 -6.18
C PRO A 243 22.15 29.51 -5.42
N GLY A 244 23.24 29.32 -6.16
CA GLY A 244 24.60 29.17 -5.60
C GLY A 244 24.99 27.74 -5.23
N PHE A 245 24.09 26.76 -5.35
CA PHE A 245 24.41 25.33 -5.19
C PHE A 245 24.46 24.64 -6.55
N SER A 246 25.44 23.74 -6.73
CA SER A 246 25.59 22.97 -7.97
C SER A 246 24.59 21.83 -8.12
N GLN A 247 23.97 21.40 -7.03
CA GLN A 247 22.96 20.34 -7.01
C GLN A 247 21.72 20.81 -6.23
N PRO A 248 20.51 20.48 -6.70
CA PRO A 248 19.28 20.82 -5.99
C PRO A 248 19.16 20.01 -4.70
N LEU A 249 18.45 20.56 -3.70
CA LEU A 249 18.06 19.79 -2.53
C LEU A 249 16.93 18.83 -2.91
N LYS A 250 17.24 17.55 -3.03
CA LYS A 250 16.27 16.50 -3.36
C LYS A 250 15.75 15.78 -2.12
N ARG A 251 14.43 15.52 -2.07
CA ARG A 251 13.76 14.76 -1.02
C ARG A 251 12.81 13.74 -1.62
N GLU A 252 12.96 12.48 -1.24
CA GLU A 252 11.93 11.47 -1.48
C GLU A 252 10.76 11.71 -0.54
N VAL A 253 9.56 11.86 -1.10
CA VAL A 253 8.34 12.16 -0.33
C VAL A 253 7.29 11.08 -0.50
N ASN A 254 7.25 10.45 -1.67
CA ASN A 254 6.39 9.32 -2.01
C ASN A 254 4.94 9.47 -1.51
N VAL A 255 4.25 10.52 -1.94
CA VAL A 255 2.88 10.84 -1.53
C VAL A 255 1.90 10.34 -2.59
N TYR A 256 0.97 9.48 -2.19
CA TYR A 256 0.01 8.82 -3.08
C TYR A 256 -1.37 8.59 -2.45
N ASP A 257 -1.50 8.74 -1.12
CA ASP A 257 -2.75 8.55 -0.41
C ASP A 257 -3.41 9.91 -0.10
N PRO A 258 -4.64 10.16 -0.58
CA PRO A 258 -5.33 11.43 -0.34
C PRO A 258 -5.49 11.75 1.15
N ALA A 259 -5.82 10.76 1.99
CA ALA A 259 -6.04 10.98 3.42
C ALA A 259 -4.72 11.28 4.17
N GLU A 260 -3.61 10.67 3.76
CA GLU A 260 -2.28 11.04 4.26
C GLU A 260 -1.88 12.45 3.83
N ALA A 261 -2.13 12.81 2.56
CA ALA A 261 -1.81 14.12 2.03
C ALA A 261 -2.62 15.24 2.72
N GLU A 262 -3.93 15.02 2.93
CA GLU A 262 -4.78 15.93 3.70
C GLU A 262 -4.33 16.05 5.16
N ARG A 263 -3.95 14.96 5.82
CA ARG A 263 -3.37 14.98 7.17
C ARG A 263 -2.04 15.71 7.22
N PHE A 264 -1.22 15.64 6.18
CA PHE A 264 0.02 16.40 6.07
C PHE A 264 -0.27 17.91 6.00
N VAL A 265 -1.15 18.33 5.09
CA VAL A 265 -1.54 19.75 4.93
C VAL A 265 -2.16 20.29 6.22
N LYS A 266 -3.04 19.52 6.87
CA LYS A 266 -3.64 19.90 8.16
C LYS A 266 -2.58 20.11 9.25
N ARG A 267 -1.67 19.14 9.43
CA ARG A 267 -0.57 19.24 10.42
C ARG A 267 0.40 20.38 10.12
N LEU A 268 0.60 20.70 8.84
CA LEU A 268 1.43 21.83 8.42
C LEU A 268 0.78 23.15 8.85
N ASN A 269 -0.53 23.31 8.63
CA ASN A 269 -1.29 24.50 9.02
C ASN A 269 -1.44 24.65 10.54
N GLU A 270 -1.57 23.54 11.28
CA GLU A 270 -1.65 23.55 12.75
C GLU A 270 -0.31 23.84 13.43
N SER A 271 0.82 23.76 12.70
CA SER A 271 2.17 23.95 13.26
C SER A 271 2.88 25.17 12.64
N PRO A 272 2.78 26.36 13.27
CA PRO A 272 3.39 27.59 12.74
C PRO A 272 4.90 27.51 12.54
N LYS A 273 5.59 26.66 13.31
CA LYS A 273 7.03 26.43 13.13
C LYS A 273 7.31 25.65 11.83
N ARG A 274 6.65 24.50 11.63
CA ARG A 274 6.83 23.66 10.44
C ARG A 274 6.45 24.39 9.15
N LYS A 275 5.36 25.16 9.18
CA LYS A 275 4.94 25.97 8.04
C LYS A 275 6.03 26.97 7.65
N ARG A 276 6.53 27.74 8.62
CA ARG A 276 7.63 28.70 8.40
C ARG A 276 8.92 28.05 7.90
N ASP A 277 9.26 26.87 8.41
CA ASP A 277 10.45 26.14 7.95
C ASP A 277 10.32 25.71 6.47
N LEU A 278 9.12 25.27 6.05
CA LEU A 278 8.85 24.93 4.66
C LEU A 278 8.78 26.17 3.74
N GLU A 279 8.14 27.25 4.20
CA GLU A 279 8.08 28.54 3.48
C GLU A 279 9.48 29.10 3.22
N ARG A 280 10.39 28.98 4.19
CA ARG A 280 11.80 29.36 4.01
C ARG A 280 12.47 28.55 2.92
N LEU A 281 12.25 27.23 2.89
CA LEU A 281 12.80 26.37 1.85
C LEU A 281 12.28 26.74 0.45
N TYR A 282 10.97 27.00 0.34
CA TYR A 282 10.35 27.44 -0.91
C TYR A 282 10.95 28.78 -1.34
N THR A 283 11.09 29.74 -0.43
CA THR A 283 11.69 31.05 -0.73
C THR A 283 13.14 30.94 -1.20
N LEU A 284 13.94 30.03 -0.62
CA LEU A 284 15.33 29.77 -1.06
C LEU A 284 15.44 29.25 -2.49
N SER A 285 14.35 28.70 -3.04
CA SER A 285 14.27 28.21 -4.42
C SER A 285 13.40 29.09 -5.30
N ASN A 286 13.14 30.35 -4.90
CA ASN A 286 12.24 31.27 -5.61
C ASN A 286 10.82 30.69 -5.84
N ASN A 287 10.38 29.83 -4.91
CA ASN A 287 9.17 29.01 -4.97
C ASN A 287 9.12 28.03 -6.14
N VAL A 288 10.24 27.81 -6.84
CA VAL A 288 10.38 26.87 -7.94
C VAL A 288 10.83 25.53 -7.38
N HIS A 289 10.15 24.45 -7.74
CA HIS A 289 10.55 23.10 -7.39
C HIS A 289 10.14 22.10 -8.47
N SER A 290 10.98 21.11 -8.70
CA SER A 290 10.71 20.04 -9.65
C SER A 290 10.20 18.82 -8.91
N HIS A 291 9.16 18.18 -9.46
CA HIS A 291 8.56 16.98 -8.91
C HIS A 291 8.64 15.88 -9.94
N ARG A 292 9.12 14.70 -9.54
CA ARG A 292 8.83 13.49 -10.30
C ARG A 292 7.43 13.00 -9.90
N ILE A 293 6.49 13.08 -10.83
CA ILE A 293 5.11 12.61 -10.65
C ILE A 293 4.89 11.33 -11.45
N CYS A 294 4.05 10.43 -10.98
CA CYS A 294 3.65 9.22 -11.71
C CYS A 294 2.13 9.08 -11.75
N ALA A 295 1.59 8.58 -12.86
CA ALA A 295 0.17 8.40 -13.07
C ALA A 295 -0.20 6.94 -13.42
N PRO A 296 -1.48 6.56 -13.32
CA PRO A 296 -1.96 5.21 -13.67
C PRO A 296 -1.74 4.86 -15.16
N ASP A 297 -1.81 5.85 -16.04
CA ASP A 297 -1.69 5.73 -17.49
C ASP A 297 -1.23 7.05 -18.13
N PRO A 298 -0.73 7.02 -19.39
CA PRO A 298 -0.27 8.22 -20.08
C PRO A 298 -1.36 9.28 -20.27
N GLU A 299 -2.62 8.89 -20.49
CA GLU A 299 -3.74 9.81 -20.65
C GLU A 299 -3.97 10.63 -19.36
N THR A 300 -4.03 9.95 -18.22
CA THR A 300 -4.15 10.59 -16.90
C THR A 300 -2.95 11.50 -16.62
N LEU A 301 -1.74 11.10 -17.02
CA LEU A 301 -0.56 11.95 -16.88
C LEU A 301 -0.69 13.27 -17.65
N GLN A 302 -1.20 13.21 -18.88
CA GLN A 302 -1.45 14.39 -19.70
C GLN A 302 -2.54 15.28 -19.09
N GLU A 303 -3.61 14.70 -18.54
CA GLU A 303 -4.66 15.46 -17.85
C GLU A 303 -4.12 16.17 -16.60
N ILE A 304 -3.28 15.51 -15.80
CA ILE A 304 -2.61 16.14 -14.66
C ILE A 304 -1.78 17.35 -15.11
N LEU A 305 -0.94 17.18 -16.13
CA LEU A 305 -0.10 18.27 -16.65
C LEU A 305 -0.95 19.44 -17.15
N ARG A 306 -2.04 19.16 -17.88
CA ARG A 306 -2.97 20.18 -18.36
C ARG A 306 -3.62 20.95 -17.21
N GLU A 307 -4.13 20.26 -16.19
CA GLU A 307 -4.76 20.93 -15.03
C GLU A 307 -3.76 21.75 -14.21
N LEU A 308 -2.51 21.30 -14.09
CA LEU A 308 -1.44 22.07 -13.44
C LEU A 308 -1.13 23.35 -14.24
N GLU A 309 -1.06 23.26 -15.57
CA GLU A 309 -0.86 24.39 -16.48
C GLU A 309 -2.01 25.40 -16.39
N GLU A 310 -3.26 24.93 -16.51
CA GLU A 310 -4.47 25.75 -16.40
C GLU A 310 -4.61 26.44 -15.03
N SER A 311 -4.06 25.82 -13.98
CA SER A 311 -4.03 26.37 -12.63
C SER A 311 -2.90 27.39 -12.40
N GLY A 312 -2.08 27.67 -13.43
CA GLY A 312 -0.92 28.57 -13.37
C GLY A 312 0.12 28.10 -12.35
N LEU A 313 0.31 26.78 -12.22
CA LEU A 313 1.27 26.18 -11.29
C LEU A 313 2.56 25.77 -11.99
N VAL A 314 2.53 25.51 -13.30
CA VAL A 314 3.69 25.08 -14.08
C VAL A 314 4.63 26.26 -14.30
N TYR A 315 5.91 26.01 -14.10
CA TYR A 315 6.98 26.96 -14.37
C TYR A 315 7.62 26.62 -15.71
N HIS A 316 7.61 27.59 -16.62
CA HIS A 316 8.42 27.58 -17.84
C HIS A 316 9.62 28.48 -17.60
N ASP A 317 10.82 27.96 -17.82
CA ASP A 317 12.02 28.76 -17.75
C ASP A 317 12.00 29.74 -18.94
N GLU A 318 11.72 31.02 -18.69
CA GLU A 318 11.70 32.05 -19.72
C GLU A 318 13.13 32.52 -20.10
N ASP A 319 14.15 32.09 -19.35
CA ASP A 319 15.54 32.53 -19.53
C ASP A 319 16.44 31.36 -20.01
N GLY A 320 16.16 30.89 -21.22
CA GLY A 320 17.12 30.11 -22.00
C GLY A 320 18.09 31.02 -22.75
N ASP A 321 19.07 31.60 -22.03
CA ASP A 321 20.25 32.27 -22.61
C ASP A 321 21.57 31.55 -22.21
#